data_AF-A0A7T6TFI4-F1
#
_entry.id   AF-A0A7T6TFI4-F1
#
_cell.length_a   1.000
_cell.length_b   1.000
_cell.length_c   1.000
_cell.angle_alpha   90.00
_cell.angle_beta   90.00
_cell.angle_gamma   90.00
#
_symmetry.space_group_name_H-M   'P 1'
#
loop_
_entity.id
_entity.type
_entity.pdbx_description
1 polymer ?
#
loop_
_entity_poly.entity_id
_entity_poly.type
_entity_poly.pdbx_seq_one_letter_code
_entity_poly.pdbx_strand_id
1 'polypeptide(L)'
;MVDYWNDCFNDLHILQPDWKTIERTSDRAMVFMLLNDEEEWGKLERRTKNKYKKLIKEISLIDLTDLMKSTLKANEKQLQKQIDFWQREFRFWK
;
A
#
# COMPACT_ATOMS: atom_id res chain seq x y z
N MET A 1 4.21 15.00 1.65
CA MET A 1 3.90 15.25 3.07
C MET A 1 4.77 14.28 3.87
N VAL A 2 5.94 14.74 4.33
CA VAL A 2 6.95 13.87 4.98
C VAL A 2 6.64 13.67 6.47
N ASP A 3 5.86 14.59 7.03
CA ASP A 3 5.56 14.64 8.46
C ASP A 3 4.69 13.49 8.97
N TYR A 4 3.99 12.76 8.08
CA TYR A 4 3.15 11.60 8.41
C TYR A 4 3.84 10.25 8.11
N TRP A 5 5.17 10.23 8.11
CA TRP A 5 5.94 9.01 7.82
C TRP A 5 5.60 7.84 8.77
N ASN A 6 5.21 8.14 10.00
CA ASN A 6 4.93 7.15 11.05
C ASN A 6 3.54 6.49 10.96
N ASP A 7 2.66 6.98 10.08
CA ASP A 7 1.30 6.46 9.90
C ASP A 7 0.91 6.26 8.42
N CYS A 8 1.92 6.08 7.56
CA CYS A 8 1.76 6.05 6.10
C CYS A 8 1.01 4.82 5.55
N PHE A 9 0.81 3.77 6.35
CA PHE A 9 0.18 2.52 5.92
C PHE A 9 -1.35 2.46 6.14
N ASN A 10 -1.99 3.55 6.57
CA ASN A 10 -3.44 3.54 6.75
C ASN A 10 -4.21 3.46 5.43
N ASP A 11 -3.71 4.13 4.39
CA ASP A 11 -4.31 4.10 3.05
C ASP A 11 -3.55 3.20 2.05
N LEU A 12 -2.36 2.72 2.43
CA LEU A 12 -1.50 1.86 1.60
C LEU A 12 -1.60 0.40 2.03
N HIS A 13 -1.86 -0.47 1.05
CA HIS A 13 -1.79 -1.92 1.22
C HIS A 13 -0.70 -2.51 0.32
N ILE A 14 0.13 -3.39 0.88
CA ILE A 14 1.16 -4.11 0.15
C ILE A 14 0.75 -5.57 0.09
N LEU A 15 0.20 -5.93 -1.07
CA LEU A 15 -0.49 -7.19 -1.30
C LEU A 15 0.22 -8.02 -2.38
N GLN A 16 0.18 -9.34 -2.24
CA GLN A 16 0.55 -10.28 -3.30
C GLN A 16 -0.69 -11.09 -3.75
N PRO A 17 -1.47 -10.57 -4.72
CA PRO A 17 -2.70 -11.21 -5.18
C PRO A 17 -2.43 -12.45 -6.04
N ASP A 18 -3.12 -13.55 -5.74
CA ASP A 18 -3.10 -14.77 -6.57
C ASP A 18 -4.31 -14.78 -7.52
N TRP A 19 -4.21 -13.99 -8.59
CA TRP A 19 -5.26 -13.85 -9.60
C TRP A 19 -5.65 -15.16 -10.29
N LYS A 20 -4.80 -16.20 -10.24
CA LYS A 20 -5.11 -17.50 -10.86
C LYS A 20 -6.21 -18.26 -10.10
N THR A 21 -6.41 -17.95 -8.82
CA THR A 21 -7.48 -18.54 -7.99
C THR A 21 -8.88 -18.05 -8.37
N ILE A 22 -8.99 -16.97 -9.17
CA ILE A 22 -10.28 -16.45 -9.62
C ILE A 22 -10.90 -17.43 -10.63
N GLU A 23 -12.06 -17.98 -10.27
CA GLU A 23 -12.82 -18.93 -11.10
C GLU A 23 -13.36 -18.28 -12.38
N ARG A 24 -13.96 -17.09 -12.25
CA ARG A 24 -14.60 -16.40 -13.38
C ARG A 24 -13.56 -15.76 -14.29
N THR A 25 -13.45 -16.28 -15.53
CA THR A 25 -12.47 -15.82 -16.53
C THR A 25 -12.48 -14.32 -16.77
N SER A 26 -13.65 -13.68 -16.83
CA SER A 26 -13.74 -12.23 -17.05
C SER A 26 -13.16 -11.42 -15.88
N ASP A 27 -13.42 -11.84 -14.64
CA ASP A 27 -12.88 -11.17 -13.46
C ASP A 27 -11.36 -11.42 -13.38
N ARG A 28 -10.90 -12.62 -13.74
CA ARG A 28 -9.47 -12.94 -13.81
C ARG A 28 -8.73 -12.09 -14.83
N ALA A 29 -9.26 -11.95 -16.04
CA ALA A 29 -8.67 -11.10 -17.08
C ALA A 29 -8.63 -9.63 -16.66
N MET A 30 -9.71 -9.14 -16.05
CA MET A 30 -9.77 -7.77 -15.54
C MET A 30 -8.76 -7.52 -14.42
N VAL A 31 -8.66 -8.43 -13.45
CA VAL A 31 -7.67 -8.32 -12.37
C VAL A 31 -6.26 -8.38 -12.95
N PHE A 32 -5.96 -9.29 -13.88
CA PHE A 32 -4.67 -9.34 -14.54
C PHE A 32 -4.32 -8.02 -15.22
N MET A 33 -5.25 -7.44 -15.98
CA MET A 33 -5.06 -6.14 -16.63
C MET A 33 -4.76 -5.03 -15.61
N LEU A 34 -5.58 -4.92 -14.56
CA LEU A 34 -5.43 -3.90 -13.51
C LEU A 34 -4.15 -4.04 -12.67
N LEU A 35 -3.56 -5.24 -12.60
CA LEU A 35 -2.29 -5.48 -11.91
C LEU A 35 -1.07 -5.14 -12.76
N ASN A 36 -1.21 -5.14 -14.09
CA ASN A 36 -0.10 -4.90 -15.01
C ASN A 36 -0.10 -3.49 -15.62
N ASP A 37 -1.25 -2.81 -15.62
CA ASP A 37 -1.40 -1.46 -16.17
C ASP A 37 -2.22 -0.56 -15.22
N GLU A 38 -1.57 0.46 -14.66
CA GLU A 38 -2.21 1.39 -13.73
C GLU A 38 -3.22 2.32 -14.43
N GLU A 39 -3.01 2.64 -15.72
CA GLU A 39 -3.89 3.56 -16.47
C GLU A 39 -5.30 2.98 -16.64
N GLU A 40 -5.42 1.65 -16.61
CA GLU A 40 -6.68 0.93 -16.70
C GLU A 40 -7.60 1.20 -15.52
N TRP A 41 -7.04 1.52 -14.34
CA TRP A 41 -7.85 2.00 -13.22
C TRP A 41 -8.55 3.32 -13.59
N GLY A 42 -7.89 4.22 -14.31
CA GLY A 42 -8.46 5.51 -14.72
C GLY A 42 -9.79 5.38 -15.48
N LYS A 43 -9.93 4.31 -16.27
CA LYS A 43 -11.06 4.05 -17.17
C LYS A 43 -12.29 3.46 -16.46
N LEU A 44 -12.15 3.00 -15.22
CA LEU A 44 -13.23 2.36 -14.47
C LEU A 44 -14.08 3.35 -13.64
N GLU A 45 -15.39 3.10 -13.60
CA GLU A 45 -16.30 3.78 -12.66
C GLU A 45 -15.99 3.42 -11.21
N ARG A 46 -16.32 4.33 -10.28
CA ARG A 46 -16.04 4.18 -8.84
C ARG A 46 -16.55 2.86 -8.24
N ARG A 47 -17.76 2.42 -8.62
CA ARG A 47 -18.34 1.14 -8.11
C ARG A 47 -17.51 -0.06 -8.57
N THR A 48 -17.11 -0.07 -9.83
CA THR A 48 -16.29 -1.11 -10.44
C THR A 48 -14.89 -1.14 -9.83
N LYS A 49 -14.29 0.03 -9.61
CA LYS A 49 -13.02 0.17 -8.86
C LYS A 49 -13.12 -0.50 -7.48
N ASN A 50 -14.18 -0.20 -6.73
CA ASN A 50 -14.37 -0.76 -5.40
C ASN A 50 -14.55 -2.28 -5.43
N LYS A 51 -15.29 -2.82 -6.42
CA LYS A 51 -15.43 -4.27 -6.63
C LYS A 51 -14.06 -4.94 -6.78
N TYR A 52 -13.22 -4.46 -7.70
CA TYR A 52 -11.93 -5.10 -7.98
C TYR A 52 -10.90 -4.86 -6.88
N LYS A 53 -10.91 -3.70 -6.20
CA LYS A 53 -10.10 -3.50 -4.99
C LYS A 53 -10.43 -4.52 -3.90
N LYS A 54 -11.73 -4.82 -3.70
CA LYS A 54 -12.15 -5.84 -2.73
C LYS A 54 -11.72 -7.24 -3.17
N LEU A 55 -11.92 -7.60 -4.43
CA LEU A 55 -11.51 -8.90 -4.96
C LEU A 55 -10.00 -9.12 -4.84
N ILE A 56 -9.18 -8.11 -5.19
CA ILE A 56 -7.72 -8.17 -5.07
C ILE A 56 -7.31 -8.40 -3.61
N LYS A 57 -7.96 -7.75 -2.65
CA LYS A 57 -7.74 -7.99 -1.22
C LYS A 57 -8.07 -9.42 -0.81
N GLU A 58 -9.20 -9.96 -1.27
CA GLU A 58 -9.66 -11.32 -0.92
C GLU A 58 -8.75 -12.44 -1.47
N ILE A 59 -8.18 -12.24 -2.66
CA ILE A 59 -7.27 -13.22 -3.30
C ILE A 59 -5.80 -13.04 -2.90
N SER A 60 -5.50 -12.10 -2.01
CA SER A 60 -4.14 -11.84 -1.56
C SER A 60 -3.77 -12.77 -0.41
N LEU A 61 -2.96 -13.78 -0.70
CA LEU A 61 -2.47 -14.75 0.30
C LEU A 61 -1.52 -14.09 1.31
N ILE A 62 -0.85 -13.02 0.89
CA ILE A 62 0.11 -12.28 1.70
C ILE A 62 -0.31 -10.82 1.72
N ASP A 63 -0.58 -10.32 2.92
CA ASP A 63 -0.70 -8.90 3.23
C ASP A 63 0.47 -8.50 4.15
N LEU A 64 1.46 -7.80 3.59
CA LEU A 64 2.63 -7.34 4.36
C LEU A 64 2.31 -6.10 5.19
N THR A 65 1.14 -5.48 5.00
CA THR A 65 0.79 -4.19 5.61
C THR A 65 0.85 -4.27 7.13
N ASP A 66 0.34 -5.34 7.73
CA ASP A 66 0.33 -5.50 9.19
C ASP A 66 1.73 -5.76 9.76
N LEU A 67 2.55 -6.53 9.06
CA LEU A 67 3.94 -6.76 9.42
C LEU A 67 4.75 -5.46 9.35
N MET A 68 4.55 -4.67 8.30
CA MET A 68 5.23 -3.38 8.13
C MET A 68 4.75 -2.36 9.16
N LYS A 69 3.44 -2.29 9.44
CA LYS A 69 2.87 -1.44 10.51
C LYS A 69 3.45 -1.79 11.88
N SER A 70 3.48 -3.08 12.23
CA SER A 70 4.01 -3.53 13.52
C SER A 70 5.51 -3.25 13.64
N THR A 71 6.29 -3.51 12.59
CA THR A 71 7.73 -3.22 12.54
C THR A 71 8.00 -1.72 12.63
N LEU A 72 7.22 -0.89 11.94
CA LEU A 72 7.32 0.56 11.99
C LEU A 72 7.08 1.07 13.42
N LYS A 73 5.99 0.63 14.06
CA LYS A 73 5.68 1.01 15.46
C LYS A 73 6.77 0.57 16.44
N ALA A 74 7.35 -0.62 16.26
CA ALA A 74 8.43 -1.10 17.10
C ALA A 74 9.69 -0.23 17.01
N ASN A 75 9.97 0.34 15.82
CA ASN A 75 11.17 1.13 15.55
C ASN A 75 10.92 2.66 15.55
N GLU A 76 9.68 3.10 15.70
CA GLU A 76 9.25 4.50 15.55
C GLU A 76 10.11 5.47 16.39
N LYS A 77 10.32 5.14 17.68
CA LYS A 77 11.13 5.98 18.59
C LYS A 77 12.59 6.08 18.16
N GLN A 78 13.16 5.02 17.60
CA GLN A 78 14.56 5.02 17.15
C GLN A 78 14.70 5.85 15.87
N LEU A 79 13.78 5.68 14.93
CA LEU A 79 13.73 6.44 13.69
C LEU A 79 13.49 7.94 13.95
N GLN A 80 12.58 8.28 14.87
CA GLN A 80 12.35 9.67 15.25
C GLN A 80 13.60 10.31 15.87
N LYS A 81 14.34 9.59 16.72
CA LYS A 81 15.64 10.07 17.24
C LYS A 81 16.66 10.34 16.14
N GLN A 82 16.69 9.52 15.09
CA GLN A 82 17.56 9.75 13.94
C GLN A 82 17.15 11.01 13.18
N ILE A 83 15.85 11.21 12.94
CA ILE A 83 15.33 12.44 12.32
C ILE A 83 15.71 13.67 13.16
N ASP A 84 15.45 13.61 14.48
CA ASP A 84 15.78 14.70 15.41
C ASP A 84 17.28 15.02 15.43
N PHE A 85 18.14 14.01 15.30
CA PHE A 85 19.59 14.20 15.18
C PHE A 85 19.96 15.03 13.96
N TRP A 86 19.47 14.65 12.77
CA TRP A 86 19.75 15.39 11.53
C TRP A 86 19.19 16.82 11.57
N GLN A 87 18.00 17.02 12.16
CA GLN A 87 17.42 18.36 12.32
C GLN A 87 18.22 19.26 13.28
N ARG A 88 18.91 18.67 14.27
CA ARG A 88 19.76 19.40 15.23
C ARG A 88 21.14 19.72 14.66
N GLU A 89 21.80 18.73 14.06
CA GLU A 89 23.14 18.83 13.45
C GLU A 89 23.12 19.78 12.26
N PHE A 90 22.12 19.65 11.41
CA PHE A 90 21.92 20.50 10.26
C PHE A 90 20.71 21.36 10.55
N ARG A 91 20.94 22.51 11.19
CA ARG A 91 19.94 23.58 11.30
C ARG A 91 19.65 24.11 9.88
N PHE A 92 18.97 23.32 9.05
CA PHE A 92 18.65 23.70 7.68
C PHE A 92 17.68 24.88 7.61
N TRP A 93 17.13 25.32 8.75
CA TRP A 93 16.25 26.47 8.84
C TRP A 93 16.52 27.25 10.14
N LYS A 94 17.64 28.00 10.14
CA LYS A 94 17.70 29.38 10.63
C LYS A 94 18.83 30.13 9.95
#